data_AF-A0A839EIN6-F1
#
_entry.id   AF-A0A839EIN6-F1
#
_cell.length_a   1.000
_cell.length_b   1.000
_cell.length_c   1.000
_cell.angle_alpha   90.00
_cell.angle_beta   90.00
_cell.angle_gamma   90.00
#
_symmetry.space_group_name_H-M   'P 1'
#
loop_
_entity.id
_entity.type
_entity.pdbx_description
1 polymer ?
#
loop_
_entity_poly.entity_id
_entity_poly.type
_entity_poly.pdbx_seq_one_letter_code
_entity_poly.pdbx_strand_id
1 'polypeptide(L)'
;MYRYILTIAVAIGGMQFVTVPAAQAQERAVRCESPKFRYRECNVDMRRPRIIRQTSKSPCIAGDSWGFQRGTLWVDKGCGAVFAEGGRERRRPNGGYRDDPRPRDGYQDDRYPRRDDRRGYDNRDPYYQPDDY
;
A
#
# COMPACT_ATOMS: atom_id res chain seq x y z
N MET A 1 24.97 5.37 -74.39
CA MET A 1 23.66 5.28 -73.69
C MET A 1 23.93 4.82 -72.26
N TYR A 2 23.23 5.38 -71.27
CA TYR A 2 23.53 5.47 -69.82
C TYR A 2 24.55 6.55 -69.40
N ARG A 3 24.06 7.78 -69.19
CA ARG A 3 24.69 8.74 -68.27
C ARG A 3 23.61 9.25 -67.30
N TYR A 4 23.18 8.35 -66.43
CA TYR A 4 22.42 8.68 -65.22
C TYR A 4 23.38 9.33 -64.24
N ILE A 5 23.19 10.59 -63.87
CA ILE A 5 23.33 11.05 -62.48
C ILE A 5 22.34 12.22 -62.28
N LEU A 6 21.09 11.86 -61.97
CA LEU A 6 20.15 12.73 -61.26
C LEU A 6 20.54 12.71 -59.78
N THR A 7 21.15 13.76 -59.27
CA THR A 7 21.29 13.99 -57.83
C THR A 7 20.88 15.41 -57.49
N ILE A 8 19.58 15.68 -57.54
CA ILE A 8 19.00 16.79 -56.76
C ILE A 8 18.83 16.23 -55.35
N ALA A 9 19.85 16.37 -54.51
CA ALA A 9 19.72 16.14 -53.07
C ALA A 9 18.91 17.30 -52.49
N VAL A 10 17.65 17.03 -52.26
CA VAL A 10 16.65 17.87 -51.61
C VAL A 10 17.20 18.39 -50.27
N ALA A 11 17.56 19.66 -50.21
CA ALA A 11 17.87 20.38 -48.97
C ALA A 11 16.56 20.77 -48.27
N ILE A 12 15.81 19.77 -47.80
CA ILE A 12 14.69 19.98 -46.87
C ILE A 12 15.04 19.21 -45.61
N GLY A 13 15.13 19.89 -44.48
CA GLY A 13 15.23 19.21 -43.19
C GLY A 13 16.04 19.89 -42.11
N GLY A 14 16.14 21.22 -42.11
CA GLY A 14 16.73 21.98 -41.01
C GLY A 14 15.74 22.27 -39.87
N MET A 15 14.87 21.32 -39.49
CA MET A 15 14.04 21.45 -38.29
C MET A 15 14.66 20.55 -37.23
N GLN A 16 15.54 21.15 -36.42
CA GLN A 16 16.15 20.49 -35.28
C GLN A 16 15.05 20.14 -34.29
N PHE A 17 14.67 18.86 -34.24
CA PHE A 17 13.83 18.32 -33.19
C PHE A 17 14.61 18.39 -31.88
N VAL A 18 14.44 19.48 -31.12
CA VAL A 18 14.94 19.56 -29.76
C VAL A 18 14.17 18.51 -28.95
N THR A 19 14.79 17.36 -28.72
CA THR A 19 14.23 16.36 -27.82
C THR A 19 14.32 16.92 -26.41
N VAL A 20 13.21 17.46 -25.91
CA VAL A 20 13.10 17.77 -24.49
C VAL A 20 13.19 16.43 -23.77
N PRO A 21 14.18 16.20 -22.90
CA PRO A 21 14.14 15.01 -22.07
C PRO A 21 12.93 15.18 -21.17
N ALA A 22 11.93 14.31 -21.34
CA ALA A 22 10.98 14.12 -20.26
C ALA A 22 11.86 13.68 -19.08
N ALA A 23 11.99 14.54 -18.08
CA ALA A 23 12.48 14.15 -16.77
C ALA A 23 11.48 13.10 -16.28
N GLN A 24 11.70 11.86 -16.70
CA GLN A 24 10.97 10.73 -16.19
C GLN A 24 11.38 10.69 -14.74
N ALA A 25 10.48 11.15 -13.88
CA ALA A 25 10.42 10.63 -12.53
C ALA A 25 10.24 9.12 -12.70
N GLN A 26 11.35 8.41 -12.91
CA GLN A 26 11.41 6.98 -12.77
C GLN A 26 11.02 6.78 -11.31
N GLU A 27 9.75 6.42 -11.12
CA GLU A 27 9.33 5.72 -9.92
C GLU A 27 10.35 4.58 -9.81
N ARG A 28 11.34 4.76 -8.93
CA ARG A 28 12.50 3.88 -8.87
C ARG A 28 11.96 2.55 -8.38
N ALA A 29 11.65 1.69 -9.34
CA ALA A 29 11.19 0.35 -9.10
C ALA A 29 12.42 -0.56 -9.13
N VAL A 30 12.67 -1.28 -8.04
CA VAL A 30 13.78 -2.21 -7.90
C VAL A 30 13.25 -3.63 -7.81
N ARG A 31 13.75 -4.51 -8.66
CA ARG A 31 13.46 -5.95 -8.59
C ARG A 31 14.45 -6.61 -7.64
N CYS A 32 13.93 -7.34 -6.65
CA CYS A 32 14.74 -8.10 -5.70
C CYS A 32 14.14 -9.50 -5.51
N GLU A 33 14.97 -10.53 -5.53
CA GLU A 33 14.52 -11.93 -5.45
C GLU A 33 15.46 -12.80 -4.60
N SER A 34 14.88 -13.79 -3.92
CA SER A 34 15.55 -14.79 -3.10
C SER A 34 15.85 -16.03 -3.96
N PRO A 35 17.07 -16.17 -4.51
CA PRO A 35 17.42 -17.34 -5.31
C PRO A 35 17.53 -18.57 -4.41
N LYS A 36 16.96 -19.70 -4.85
CA LYS A 36 17.03 -20.99 -4.15
C LYS A 36 16.64 -20.89 -2.66
N PHE A 37 15.64 -20.07 -2.33
CA PHE A 37 15.15 -19.87 -0.96
C PHE A 37 16.23 -19.38 0.02
N ARG A 38 17.17 -18.57 -0.45
CA ARG A 38 18.23 -17.97 0.37
C ARG A 38 17.99 -16.50 0.60
N TYR A 39 18.38 -16.04 1.79
CA TYR A 39 18.39 -14.63 2.15
C TYR A 39 19.24 -13.82 1.17
N ARG A 40 18.69 -12.70 0.70
CA ARG A 40 19.34 -11.80 -0.24
C ARG A 40 19.05 -10.36 0.14
N GLU A 41 20.09 -9.54 0.13
CA GLU A 41 19.99 -8.10 0.29
C GLU A 41 20.09 -7.38 -1.06
N CYS A 42 19.31 -6.32 -1.18
CA CYS A 42 19.27 -5.43 -2.33
C CYS A 42 19.40 -3.99 -1.83
N ASN A 43 20.40 -3.30 -2.35
CA ASN A 43 20.55 -1.87 -2.07
C ASN A 43 19.46 -1.11 -2.82
N VAL A 44 18.69 -0.29 -2.10
CA VAL A 44 17.59 0.50 -2.67
C VAL A 44 17.69 1.94 -2.19
N ASP A 45 17.51 2.88 -3.11
CA ASP A 45 17.36 4.30 -2.76
C ASP A 45 15.89 4.62 -2.54
N MET A 46 15.34 4.05 -1.45
CA MET A 46 13.95 4.17 -1.03
C MET A 46 13.85 4.37 0.47
N ARG A 47 12.84 5.12 0.93
CA ARG A 47 12.57 5.32 2.35
C ARG A 47 11.53 4.34 2.88
N ARG A 48 10.52 4.01 2.07
CA ARG A 48 9.41 3.14 2.45
C ARG A 48 9.07 2.18 1.30
N PRO A 49 9.89 1.16 1.03
CA PRO A 49 9.62 0.25 -0.08
C PRO A 49 8.30 -0.49 0.15
N ARG A 50 7.54 -0.62 -0.93
CA ARG A 50 6.33 -1.45 -1.01
C ARG A 50 6.43 -2.37 -2.22
N ILE A 51 5.81 -3.53 -2.14
CA ILE A 51 5.67 -4.40 -3.31
C ILE A 51 4.65 -3.78 -4.25
N ILE A 52 5.05 -3.53 -5.49
CA ILE A 52 4.15 -3.11 -6.57
C ILE A 52 3.83 -4.27 -7.52
N ARG A 53 4.66 -5.30 -7.57
CA ARG A 53 4.41 -6.52 -8.36
C ARG A 53 5.16 -7.71 -7.80
N GLN A 54 4.47 -8.80 -7.49
CA GLN A 54 5.13 -10.06 -7.15
C GLN A 54 5.57 -10.78 -8.44
N THR A 55 6.77 -11.37 -8.43
CA THR A 55 7.35 -12.12 -9.55
C THR A 55 7.62 -13.59 -9.22
N SER A 56 7.68 -13.96 -7.94
CA SER A 56 7.79 -15.33 -7.45
C SER A 56 6.45 -16.01 -7.25
N LYS A 57 6.44 -17.35 -7.30
CA LYS A 57 5.31 -18.16 -6.84
C LYS A 57 5.24 -18.22 -5.31
N SER A 58 6.40 -18.18 -4.64
CA SER A 58 6.47 -18.13 -3.18
C SER A 58 5.88 -16.81 -2.66
N PRO A 59 5.17 -16.84 -1.52
CA PRO A 59 4.54 -15.67 -0.94
C PRO A 59 5.58 -14.65 -0.47
N CYS A 60 5.24 -13.37 -0.61
CA CYS A 60 6.03 -12.24 -0.13
C CYS A 60 5.35 -11.57 1.07
N ILE A 61 5.67 -12.02 2.28
CA ILE A 61 5.11 -11.56 3.55
C ILE A 61 6.09 -10.62 4.24
N ALA A 62 5.63 -9.42 4.60
CA ALA A 62 6.44 -8.42 5.29
C ALA A 62 6.89 -8.93 6.67
N GLY A 63 8.18 -8.82 6.97
CA GLY A 63 8.80 -9.30 8.20
C GLY A 63 9.14 -10.80 8.21
N ASP A 64 8.61 -11.60 7.27
CA ASP A 64 8.85 -13.04 7.23
C ASP A 64 9.71 -13.47 6.03
N SER A 65 9.34 -13.04 4.82
CA SER A 65 10.03 -13.40 3.58
C SER A 65 10.56 -12.18 2.82
N TRP A 66 10.26 -10.97 3.30
CA TRP A 66 10.94 -9.75 2.88
C TRP A 66 10.83 -8.69 3.96
N GLY A 67 11.71 -7.70 3.92
CA GLY A 67 11.64 -6.56 4.82
C GLY A 67 12.58 -5.45 4.42
N PHE A 68 12.50 -4.34 5.15
CA PHE A 68 13.36 -3.18 4.96
C PHE A 68 13.88 -2.70 6.30
N GLN A 69 15.20 -2.74 6.48
CA GLN A 69 15.85 -2.37 7.74
C GLN A 69 17.16 -1.65 7.45
N ARG A 70 17.43 -0.56 8.20
CA ARG A 70 18.67 0.24 8.09
C ARG A 70 19.00 0.71 6.67
N GLY A 71 18.00 0.94 5.83
CA GLY A 71 18.21 1.35 4.43
C GLY A 71 18.43 0.19 3.45
N THR A 72 18.43 -1.05 3.94
CA THR A 72 18.62 -2.25 3.11
C THR A 72 17.31 -3.01 2.97
N LEU A 73 16.94 -3.31 1.72
CA LEU A 73 15.85 -4.23 1.41
C LEU A 73 16.41 -5.64 1.43
N TRP A 74 15.70 -6.56 2.08
CA TRP A 74 16.03 -7.98 2.05
C TRP A 74 14.83 -8.82 1.63
N VAL A 75 15.11 -9.96 1.04
CA VAL A 75 14.14 -10.99 0.63
C VAL A 75 14.69 -12.37 1.00
N ASP A 76 13.80 -13.26 1.40
CA ASP A 76 14.13 -14.62 1.82
C ASP A 76 12.99 -15.59 1.44
N LYS A 77 13.17 -16.89 1.71
CA LYS A 77 12.14 -17.93 1.54
C LYS A 77 11.57 -17.99 0.11
N GLY A 78 12.36 -17.58 -0.88
CA GLY A 78 11.97 -17.61 -2.29
C GLY A 78 11.08 -16.45 -2.72
N CYS A 79 10.87 -15.44 -1.87
CA CYS A 79 10.17 -14.23 -2.27
C CYS A 79 10.96 -13.48 -3.35
N GLY A 80 10.26 -13.08 -4.41
CA GLY A 80 10.80 -12.26 -5.48
C GLY A 80 9.75 -11.28 -5.97
N ALA A 81 10.03 -9.99 -5.85
CA ALA A 81 9.09 -8.94 -6.18
C ALA A 81 9.78 -7.69 -6.74
N VAL A 82 8.97 -6.84 -7.36
CA VAL A 82 9.33 -5.47 -7.73
C VAL A 82 8.83 -4.56 -6.63
N PHE A 83 9.75 -3.80 -6.07
CA PHE A 83 9.55 -2.86 -5.00
C PHE A 83 9.62 -1.44 -5.55
N ALA A 84 8.80 -0.53 -5.03
CA ALA A 84 8.92 0.89 -5.34
C ALA A 84 8.70 1.71 -4.06
N GLU A 85 9.03 3.00 -4.13
CA GLU A 85 8.76 3.91 -3.02
C GLU A 85 7.26 3.91 -2.71
N GLY A 86 6.95 3.71 -1.44
CA GLY A 86 5.63 3.91 -0.88
C GLY A 86 5.26 5.37 -1.06
N GLY A 87 4.52 5.65 -2.13
CA GLY A 87 3.96 6.96 -2.34
C GLY A 87 3.25 7.41 -1.07
N ARG A 88 3.52 8.64 -0.64
CA ARG A 88 2.60 9.35 0.24
C ARG A 88 1.30 9.34 -0.57
N GLU A 89 0.27 8.62 -0.11
CA GLU A 89 -1.07 8.85 -0.62
C GLU A 89 -1.20 10.37 -0.69
N ARG A 90 -1.24 10.93 -1.91
CA ARG A 90 -1.28 12.38 -2.08
C ARG A 90 -2.43 12.79 -1.19
N ARG A 91 -2.14 13.46 -0.08
CA ARG A 91 -3.14 13.85 0.93
C ARG A 91 -4.33 14.30 0.12
N ARG A 92 -5.38 13.46 0.03
CA ARG A 92 -6.62 13.92 -0.56
C ARG A 92 -6.95 15.12 0.31
N PRO A 93 -6.99 16.35 -0.23
CA PRO A 93 -7.39 17.49 0.56
C PRO A 93 -8.70 17.07 1.20
N ASN A 94 -8.69 17.07 2.53
CA ASN A 94 -9.78 16.66 3.38
C ASN A 94 -11.10 17.07 2.71
N GLY A 95 -11.84 16.09 2.17
CA GLY A 95 -13.17 16.30 1.65
C GLY A 95 -14.06 16.51 2.85
N GLY A 96 -13.96 17.71 3.43
CA GLY A 96 -14.71 18.13 4.59
C GLY A 96 -16.18 17.89 4.28
N TYR A 97 -16.75 16.97 5.03
CA TYR A 97 -18.18 16.78 5.11
C TYR A 97 -18.80 18.16 5.28
N ARG A 98 -19.67 18.50 4.32
CA ARG A 98 -20.53 19.67 4.37
C ARG A 98 -21.18 19.71 5.74
N ASP A 99 -21.21 20.90 6.32
CA ASP A 99 -21.94 21.23 7.53
C ASP A 99 -23.35 20.65 7.45
N ASP A 100 -23.59 19.56 8.18
CA ASP A 100 -24.91 19.01 8.43
C ASP A 100 -25.28 19.42 9.87
N PRO A 101 -26.14 20.44 10.06
CA PRO A 101 -26.61 20.82 11.38
C PRO A 101 -27.54 19.72 11.88
N ARG A 102 -27.01 18.80 12.71
CA ARG A 102 -27.83 17.82 13.42
C ARG A 102 -28.96 18.54 14.18
N PRO A 103 -30.23 18.11 14.05
CA PRO A 103 -31.30 18.59 14.91
C PRO A 103 -31.02 18.20 16.36
N ARG A 104 -31.03 19.22 17.23
CA ARG A 104 -30.82 19.11 18.67
C ARG A 104 -32.15 18.78 19.35
N ASP A 105 -32.77 17.64 19.00
CA ASP A 105 -33.96 17.17 19.70
C ASP A 105 -33.71 15.76 20.23
N GLY A 106 -33.78 15.64 21.55
CA GLY A 106 -33.42 14.45 22.30
C GLY A 106 -34.36 13.29 22.03
N TYR A 107 -33.80 12.19 21.55
CA TYR A 107 -34.45 10.89 21.67
C TYR A 107 -34.39 10.46 23.14
N GLN A 108 -35.49 10.63 23.86
CA GLN A 108 -35.73 9.91 25.10
C GLN A 108 -36.20 8.51 24.73
N ASP A 109 -35.36 7.52 25.01
CA ASP A 109 -35.67 6.11 24.80
C ASP A 109 -36.42 5.58 26.03
N ASP A 110 -37.74 5.52 25.95
CA ASP A 110 -38.63 5.03 27.01
C ASP A 110 -38.66 3.49 27.11
N ARG A 111 -37.76 2.79 26.39
CA ARG A 111 -37.74 1.32 26.34
C ARG A 111 -37.26 0.66 27.65
N TYR A 112 -36.73 1.43 28.60
CA TYR A 112 -36.36 0.94 29.93
C TYR A 112 -37.14 1.68 31.03
N PRO A 113 -38.26 1.12 31.53
CA PRO A 113 -38.84 1.61 32.78
C PRO A 113 -37.83 1.40 33.91
N ARG A 114 -37.53 2.48 34.66
CA ARG A 114 -36.79 2.38 35.91
C ARG A 114 -37.56 1.45 36.85
N ARG A 115 -36.98 0.27 37.11
CA ARG A 115 -37.44 -0.64 38.15
C ARG A 115 -37.00 -0.11 39.51
N ASP A 116 -37.79 0.80 40.05
CA ASP A 116 -37.85 0.98 41.49
C ASP A 116 -39.02 0.17 42.05
N ASP A 117 -38.77 -0.37 43.25
CA ASP A 117 -39.72 -0.96 44.19
C ASP A 117 -40.00 -2.48 44.13
N ARG A 118 -39.15 -3.17 44.90
CA ARG A 118 -39.55 -4.09 45.99
C ARG A 118 -40.64 -5.11 45.66
N ARG A 119 -40.23 -6.31 45.27
CA ARG A 119 -40.86 -7.56 45.76
C ARG A 119 -39.89 -8.72 45.60
N GLY A 120 -39.61 -9.36 46.73
CA GLY A 120 -38.59 -10.39 46.85
C GLY A 120 -38.91 -11.69 46.14
N TYR A 121 -37.83 -12.41 45.82
CA TYR A 121 -37.72 -13.87 45.63
C TYR A 121 -36.24 -14.17 45.90
N ASP A 122 -35.92 -14.55 47.13
CA ASP A 122 -35.53 -15.91 47.53
C ASP A 122 -34.11 -16.29 47.11
N ASN A 123 -33.19 -16.18 48.07
CA ASN A 123 -31.81 -16.65 48.00
C ASN A 123 -31.77 -18.17 48.04
N ARG A 124 -31.84 -18.84 46.89
CA ARG A 124 -31.47 -20.26 46.73
C ARG A 124 -30.96 -20.54 45.32
N ASP A 125 -29.67 -20.33 45.10
CA ASP A 125 -28.95 -21.11 44.08
C ASP A 125 -27.80 -21.88 44.75
N PRO A 126 -27.99 -23.19 45.02
CA PRO A 126 -26.99 -24.05 45.66
C PRO A 126 -25.83 -24.51 44.76
N TYR A 127 -25.78 -24.08 43.49
CA TYR A 127 -24.84 -24.64 42.50
C TYR A 127 -23.92 -23.58 41.90
N TYR A 128 -23.13 -22.93 42.77
CA TYR A 128 -21.91 -22.25 42.34
C TYR A 128 -20.72 -22.90 43.05
N GLN A 129 -20.02 -23.79 42.35
CA GLN A 129 -18.67 -24.22 42.70
C GLN A 129 -17.74 -23.64 41.62
N PRO A 130 -16.82 -22.71 41.98
CA PRO A 130 -15.72 -22.37 41.12
C PRO A 130 -14.74 -23.55 41.14
N ASP A 131 -14.56 -24.20 40.00
CA ASP A 131 -13.55 -25.23 39.83
C ASP A 131 -12.17 -24.55 39.84
N ASP A 132 -11.46 -24.69 40.96
CA ASP A 132 -10.02 -24.51 41.03
C ASP A 132 -9.35 -25.61 40.19
N TYR A 133 -8.64 -25.24 39.11
CA TYR A 133 -7.26 -25.67 38.79
C TYR A 133 -6.74 -24.99 37.51
#